data_AF-A0A356WTP8-F1
#
_entry.id   AF-A0A356WTP8-F1
#
_cell.length_a   1.000
_cell.length_b   1.000
_cell.length_c   1.000
_cell.angle_alpha   90.00
_cell.angle_beta   90.00
_cell.angle_gamma   90.00
#
_symmetry.space_group_name_H-M   'P 1'
#
loop_
_entity.id
_entity.type
_entity.pdbx_description
1 polymer ?
#
loop_
_entity_poly.entity_id
_entity_poly.type
_entity_poly.pdbx_seq_one_letter_code
_entity_poly.pdbx_strand_id
1 'polypeptide(L)'
;MQEDKSQLMNYAMYGGVFLGLFWMLKYLFVMGAGRIPALSILGSFLAIGTPLILFYFLVKYKTAIVNNNMGYWHGVQFGIMLFFFASLLEAVIVFIHITWVDQAFVGKLYENMIETVRMMNLSESMVNSLE
;
A
#
# COMPACT_ATOMS: atom_id res chain seq x y z
N MET A 1 25.73 -16.58 -15.96
CA MET A 1 25.18 -17.07 -14.68
C MET A 1 23.67 -16.92 -14.77
N GLN A 2 22.92 -18.02 -14.75
CA GLN A 2 21.45 -17.94 -14.70
C GLN A 2 21.08 -17.42 -13.33
N GLU A 3 20.48 -16.24 -13.31
CA GLU A 3 19.97 -15.62 -12.10
C GLU A 3 18.81 -16.47 -11.60
N ASP A 4 18.92 -16.96 -10.37
CA ASP A 4 17.91 -17.85 -9.80
C ASP A 4 16.69 -17.01 -9.40
N LYS A 5 15.78 -16.80 -10.36
CA LYS A 5 14.53 -16.04 -10.18
C LYS A 5 13.72 -16.51 -8.97
N SER A 6 13.92 -17.78 -8.56
CA SER A 6 13.34 -18.35 -7.34
C SER A 6 13.83 -17.61 -6.08
N GLN A 7 15.10 -17.21 -6.02
CA GLN A 7 15.67 -16.50 -4.88
C GLN A 7 15.16 -15.05 -4.77
N LEU A 8 15.03 -14.36 -5.91
CA LEU A 8 14.42 -13.03 -5.95
C LEU A 8 12.98 -13.08 -5.44
N MET A 9 12.19 -14.01 -5.96
CA MET A 9 10.78 -14.15 -5.61
C MET A 9 10.61 -14.52 -4.13
N ASN A 10 11.38 -15.48 -3.61
CA ASN A 10 11.31 -15.87 -2.20
C ASN A 10 11.69 -14.71 -1.27
N TYR A 11 12.71 -13.94 -1.62
CA TYR A 11 13.13 -12.80 -0.79
C TYR A 11 12.13 -11.64 -0.87
N ALA A 12 11.55 -11.39 -2.04
CA ALA A 12 10.50 -10.39 -2.23
C ALA A 12 9.22 -10.77 -1.48
N MET A 13 8.87 -12.05 -1.46
CA MET A 13 7.74 -12.58 -0.68
C MET A 13 7.97 -12.37 0.81
N TYR A 14 9.15 -12.76 1.33
CA TYR A 14 9.49 -12.55 2.74
C TYR A 14 9.41 -11.06 3.12
N GLY A 15 10.07 -10.18 2.35
CA GLY A 15 10.03 -8.74 2.61
C GLY A 15 8.65 -8.12 2.45
N GLY A 16 7.87 -8.60 1.48
CA GLY A 16 6.50 -8.17 1.21
C GLY A 16 5.55 -8.54 2.34
N VAL A 17 5.73 -9.68 3.00
CA VAL A 17 4.95 -10.03 4.21
C VAL A 17 5.21 -9.06 5.35
N PHE A 18 6.48 -8.68 5.61
CA PHE A 18 6.80 -7.68 6.63
C PHE A 18 6.23 -6.30 6.28
N LEU A 19 6.34 -5.87 5.01
CA LEU A 19 5.77 -4.61 4.57
C LEU A 19 4.23 -4.63 4.64
N GLY A 20 3.59 -5.72 4.27
CA GLY A 20 2.15 -5.89 4.36
C GLY A 20 1.64 -5.92 5.81
N LEU A 21 2.38 -6.56 6.73
CA LEU A 21 2.09 -6.49 8.17
C LEU A 21 2.18 -5.04 8.69
N PHE A 22 3.20 -4.30 8.26
CA PHE A 22 3.33 -2.88 8.57
C PHE A 22 2.15 -2.06 8.01
N TRP A 23 1.69 -2.35 6.80
CA TRP A 23 0.52 -1.70 6.20
C TRP A 23 -0.78 -2.05 6.92
N MET A 24 -0.99 -3.30 7.31
CA MET A 24 -2.14 -3.69 8.13
C MET A 24 -2.16 -2.93 9.45
N LEU A 25 -1.02 -2.82 10.13
CA LEU A 25 -0.90 -2.06 11.36
C LEU A 25 -1.17 -0.55 11.13
N LYS A 26 -0.56 0.04 10.09
CA LYS A 26 -0.81 1.43 9.68
C LYS A 26 -2.30 1.67 9.44
N TYR A 27 -2.97 0.74 8.76
CA TYR A 27 -4.38 0.87 8.41
C TYR A 27 -5.29 0.94 9.66
N LEU A 28 -4.96 0.22 10.74
CA LEU A 28 -5.66 0.35 12.03
C LEU A 28 -5.54 1.75 12.63
N PHE A 29 -4.36 2.38 12.54
CA PHE A 29 -4.18 3.76 12.99
C PHE A 29 -4.99 4.75 12.14
N VAL A 30 -5.06 4.53 10.82
CA VAL A 30 -5.87 5.36 9.91
C VAL A 30 -7.35 5.23 10.23
N MET A 31 -7.86 4.02 10.51
CA MET A 31 -9.25 3.86 10.95
C MET A 31 -9.53 4.60 12.26
N GLY A 32 -8.62 4.50 13.24
CA GLY A 32 -8.76 5.16 14.53
C GLY A 32 -8.66 6.70 14.45
N ALA A 33 -8.04 7.22 13.39
CA ALA A 33 -7.88 8.65 13.16
C ALA A 33 -9.22 9.40 13.01
N GLY A 34 -10.28 8.73 12.56
CA GLY A 34 -11.63 9.31 12.50
C GLY A 34 -12.20 9.69 13.87
N ARG A 35 -11.66 9.14 14.96
CA ARG A 35 -12.08 9.45 16.34
C ARG A 35 -11.08 10.33 17.08
N ILE A 36 -9.79 10.24 16.75
CA ILE A 36 -8.71 10.95 17.45
C ILE A 36 -7.77 11.59 16.42
N PRO A 37 -7.72 12.93 16.30
CA PRO A 37 -6.90 13.61 15.29
C PRO A 37 -5.39 13.36 15.45
N ALA A 38 -4.91 13.05 16.67
CA ALA A 38 -3.51 12.67 16.91
C ALA A 38 -3.11 11.36 16.18
N LEU A 39 -4.05 10.43 15.95
CA LEU A 39 -3.79 9.23 15.17
C LEU A 39 -3.58 9.52 13.68
N SER A 40 -4.16 10.61 13.15
CA SER A 40 -3.94 11.04 11.76
C SER A 40 -2.49 11.48 11.54
N ILE A 41 -1.91 12.19 12.51
CA ILE A 41 -0.51 12.63 12.45
C ILE A 41 0.41 11.41 12.46
N LEU A 42 0.15 10.44 13.34
CA LEU A 42 0.90 9.18 13.37
C LEU A 42 0.77 8.43 12.03
N GLY A 43 -0.42 8.34 11.45
CA GLY A 43 -0.63 7.75 10.12
C GLY A 43 0.24 8.39 9.03
N SER A 44 0.35 9.72 9.04
CA SER A 44 1.22 10.46 8.11
C SER A 44 2.72 10.18 8.34
N PHE A 45 3.17 10.06 9.59
CA PHE A 45 4.55 9.64 9.88
C PHE A 45 4.82 8.21 9.44
N LEU A 46 3.86 7.30 9.62
CA LEU A 46 3.97 5.92 9.17
C LEU A 46 4.03 5.82 7.63
N ALA A 47 3.54 6.82 6.88
CA ALA A 47 3.70 6.84 5.42
C ALA A 47 5.18 6.87 4.99
N ILE A 48 6.04 7.53 5.77
CA ILE A 48 7.50 7.55 5.56
C ILE A 48 8.14 6.18 5.88
N GLY A 49 7.49 5.35 6.70
CA GLY A 49 7.96 4.00 6.99
C GLY A 49 8.02 3.10 5.75
N THR A 50 7.07 3.25 4.81
CA THR A 50 7.01 2.45 3.58
C THR A 50 8.29 2.56 2.72
N PRO A 51 8.75 3.76 2.31
CA PRO A 51 9.99 3.89 1.53
C PRO A 51 11.23 3.47 2.33
N LEU A 52 11.25 3.65 3.66
CA LEU A 52 12.35 3.19 4.51
C LEU A 52 12.47 1.67 4.53
N ILE A 53 11.35 0.96 4.69
CA ILE A 53 11.31 -0.52 4.68
C ILE A 53 11.71 -1.04 3.29
N LEU A 54 11.18 -0.45 2.23
CA LEU A 54 11.55 -0.79 0.85
C LEU A 54 13.07 -0.64 0.64
N PHE A 55 13.62 0.51 1.05
CA PHE A 55 15.05 0.78 0.91
C PHE A 55 15.90 -0.22 1.70
N TYR A 56 15.50 -0.53 2.94
CA TYR A 56 16.16 -1.53 3.77
C TYR A 56 16.21 -2.91 3.09
N PHE A 57 15.07 -3.40 2.58
CA PHE A 57 15.02 -4.69 1.89
C PHE A 57 15.79 -4.68 0.56
N LEU A 58 15.77 -3.58 -0.17
CA LEU A 58 16.52 -3.42 -1.43
C LEU A 58 18.03 -3.45 -1.19
N VAL A 59 18.53 -2.71 -0.19
CA VAL A 59 19.96 -2.71 0.19
C VAL A 59 20.37 -4.10 0.68
N LYS A 60 19.56 -4.72 1.55
CA LYS A 60 19.85 -6.05 2.07
C LYS A 60 19.85 -7.12 0.97
N TYR A 61 18.93 -7.04 0.00
CA TYR A 61 18.93 -7.93 -1.17
C TYR A 61 20.19 -7.76 -2.03
N LYS A 62 20.58 -6.51 -2.31
CA LYS A 62 21.79 -6.19 -3.09
C LYS A 62 23.06 -6.71 -2.43
N THR A 63 23.19 -6.54 -1.11
CA THR A 63 24.40 -6.92 -0.37
C THR A 63 24.45 -8.42 -0.05
N ALA A 64 23.33 -9.03 0.36
CA ALA A 64 23.32 -10.40 0.88
C ALA A 64 23.11 -11.48 -0.19
N ILE A 65 22.43 -11.18 -1.30
CA ILE A 65 22.08 -12.17 -2.33
C ILE A 65 22.86 -11.94 -3.62
N VAL A 66 22.93 -10.68 -4.08
CA VAL A 66 23.52 -10.37 -5.40
C VAL A 66 25.01 -9.97 -5.31
N ASN A 67 25.62 -9.98 -4.12
CA ASN A 67 27.03 -9.58 -3.89
C ASN A 67 27.41 -8.27 -4.62
N ASN A 68 26.56 -7.23 -4.51
CA ASN A 68 26.68 -5.95 -5.20
C ASN A 68 26.54 -5.95 -6.73
N ASN A 69 26.33 -7.10 -7.38
CA ASN A 69 26.29 -7.21 -8.85
C ASN A 69 24.87 -7.04 -9.43
N MET A 70 24.10 -6.11 -8.86
CA MET A 70 22.68 -5.96 -9.15
C MET A 70 22.42 -4.88 -10.20
N GLY A 71 21.80 -5.26 -11.32
CA GLY A 71 21.33 -4.32 -12.35
C GLY A 71 20.14 -3.48 -11.89
N TYR A 72 19.98 -2.27 -12.43
CA TYR A 72 18.88 -1.35 -12.09
C TYR A 72 17.50 -1.98 -12.27
N TRP A 73 17.25 -2.61 -13.42
CA TRP A 73 15.99 -3.29 -13.73
C TRP A 73 15.66 -4.43 -12.78
N HIS A 74 16.67 -5.10 -12.25
CA HIS A 74 16.52 -6.15 -11.27
C HIS A 74 15.98 -5.61 -9.93
N GLY A 75 16.39 -4.39 -9.56
CA GLY A 75 15.91 -3.71 -8.35
C GLY A 75 14.47 -3.25 -8.49
N VAL A 76 14.11 -2.77 -9.67
CA VAL A 76 12.73 -2.40 -9.98
C VAL A 76 11.82 -3.63 -9.92
N GLN A 77 12.22 -4.75 -10.53
CA GLN A 77 11.44 -6.00 -10.45
C GLN A 77 11.27 -6.50 -9.01
N PHE A 78 12.34 -6.48 -8.22
CA PHE A 78 12.27 -6.80 -6.79
C PHE A 78 11.27 -5.90 -6.05
N GLY A 79 11.36 -4.58 -6.26
CA GLY A 79 10.45 -3.62 -5.66
C GLY A 79 8.99 -3.88 -6.02
N ILE A 80 8.70 -4.11 -7.30
CA ILE A 80 7.34 -4.44 -7.79
C ILE A 80 6.82 -5.72 -7.11
N MET A 81 7.63 -6.79 -7.04
CA MET A 81 7.21 -8.03 -6.38
C MET A 81 6.97 -7.83 -4.88
N LEU A 82 7.84 -7.07 -4.20
CA LEU A 82 7.70 -6.78 -2.78
C LEU A 82 6.41 -6.01 -2.48
N PHE A 83 6.10 -4.99 -3.29
CA PHE A 83 4.84 -4.26 -3.18
C PHE A 83 3.62 -5.11 -3.52
N PHE A 84 3.72 -6.00 -4.51
CA PHE A 84 2.64 -6.92 -4.87
C PHE A 84 2.28 -7.86 -3.70
N PHE A 85 3.27 -8.43 -3.00
CA PHE A 85 2.99 -9.25 -1.83
C PHE A 85 2.44 -8.44 -0.64
N ALA A 86 2.94 -7.22 -0.44
CA ALA A 86 2.43 -6.33 0.61
C ALA A 86 0.97 -5.93 0.36
N SER A 87 0.61 -5.61 -0.90
CA SER A 87 -0.75 -5.21 -1.27
C SER A 87 -1.76 -6.34 -1.14
N LEU A 88 -1.36 -7.60 -1.32
CA LEU A 88 -2.23 -8.75 -1.05
C LEU A 88 -2.70 -8.78 0.41
N LEU A 89 -1.79 -8.52 1.37
CA LEU A 89 -2.13 -8.48 2.79
C LEU A 89 -2.99 -7.24 3.13
N GLU A 90 -2.67 -6.08 2.55
CA GLU A 90 -3.48 -4.88 2.73
C GLU A 90 -4.90 -5.06 2.16
N ALA A 91 -5.04 -5.71 1.00
CA ALA A 91 -6.33 -6.01 0.41
C ALA A 91 -7.19 -6.88 1.34
N VAL A 92 -6.60 -7.86 2.02
CA VAL A 92 -7.33 -8.72 2.97
C VAL A 92 -7.90 -7.90 4.14
N ILE A 93 -7.12 -7.01 4.76
CA ILE A 93 -7.63 -6.21 5.89
C ILE A 93 -8.69 -5.20 5.45
N VAL A 94 -8.52 -4.58 4.28
CA VAL A 94 -9.51 -3.67 3.70
C VAL A 94 -10.81 -4.42 3.37
N PHE A 95 -10.70 -5.62 2.81
CA PHE A 95 -11.85 -6.47 2.51
C PHE A 95 -12.63 -6.86 3.77
N ILE A 96 -11.94 -7.27 4.84
CA ILE A 96 -12.54 -7.55 6.14
C ILE A 96 -13.24 -6.31 6.69
N HIS A 97 -12.60 -5.14 6.58
CA HIS A 97 -13.16 -3.88 7.05
C HIS A 97 -14.48 -3.52 6.35
N ILE A 98 -14.51 -3.59 5.01
CA ILE A 98 -15.69 -3.26 4.22
C ILE A 98 -16.83 -4.26 4.49
N THR A 99 -16.52 -5.53 4.69
CA THR A 99 -17.53 -6.58 4.83
C THR A 99 -18.13 -6.62 6.24
N TRP A 100 -17.32 -6.38 7.28
CA TRP A 100 -17.71 -6.62 8.68
C TRP A 100 -17.79 -5.37 9.55
N VAL A 101 -17.00 -4.33 9.26
CA VAL A 101 -16.87 -3.17 10.16
C VAL A 101 -17.73 -2.00 9.70
N ASP A 102 -17.68 -1.63 8.42
CA ASP A 102 -18.53 -0.57 7.86
C ASP A 102 -18.99 -0.94 6.45
N GLN A 103 -20.12 -1.64 6.38
CA GLN A 103 -20.77 -2.06 5.13
C GLN A 103 -21.24 -0.87 4.28
N ALA A 104 -21.43 0.30 4.90
CA ALA A 104 -21.77 1.53 4.23
C ALA A 104 -20.53 2.34 3.81
N PHE A 105 -19.31 1.88 4.13
CA PHE A 105 -18.07 2.60 3.79
C PHE A 105 -17.95 2.88 2.30
N VAL A 106 -18.28 1.90 1.46
CA VAL A 106 -18.24 2.05 -0.01
C VAL A 106 -19.26 3.10 -0.46
N GLY A 107 -20.49 3.05 0.06
CA GLY A 107 -21.52 4.05 -0.24
C GLY A 107 -21.11 5.47 0.17
N LYS A 108 -20.60 5.63 1.40
CA LYS A 108 -20.08 6.92 1.90
C LYS A 108 -18.87 7.41 1.09
N LEU A 109 -18.00 6.53 0.62
CA LEU A 109 -16.90 6.91 -0.27
C LEU A 109 -17.42 7.44 -1.61
N TYR A 110 -18.43 6.79 -2.19
CA TYR A 110 -19.08 7.27 -3.42
C TYR A 110 -19.75 8.63 -3.22
N GLU A 111 -20.51 8.80 -2.14
CA GLU A 111 -21.15 10.08 -1.80
C GLU A 111 -20.11 11.19 -1.59
N ASN A 112 -19.05 10.93 -0.81
CA ASN A 112 -17.97 11.88 -0.59
C ASN A 112 -17.21 12.23 -1.89
N MET A 113 -17.03 11.27 -2.81
CA MET A 113 -16.43 11.53 -4.12
C MET A 113 -17.33 12.43 -4.98
N ILE A 114 -18.64 12.14 -5.03
CA ILE A 114 -19.63 12.96 -5.76
C ILE A 114 -19.67 14.38 -5.17
N GLU A 115 -19.67 14.50 -3.85
CA GLU A 115 -19.68 15.78 -3.15
C GLU A 115 -18.37 16.56 -3.39
N THR A 116 -17.23 15.88 -3.40
CA THR A 116 -15.93 16.49 -3.74
C THR A 116 -15.90 16.98 -5.20
N VAL A 117 -16.45 16.20 -6.14
CA VAL A 117 -16.57 16.61 -7.55
C VAL A 117 -17.50 17.81 -7.71
N ARG A 118 -18.62 17.84 -6.97
CA ARG A 118 -19.53 19.01 -6.91
C ARG A 118 -18.83 20.25 -6.33
N MET A 119 -18.04 20.09 -5.27
CA MET A 119 -17.26 21.17 -4.65
C MET A 119 -16.11 21.68 -5.56
N MET A 120 -15.57 20.83 -6.43
CA MET A 120 -14.55 21.19 -7.41
C MET A 120 -15.11 21.95 -8.63
N ASN A 121 -16.42 22.22 -8.68
CA ASN A 121 -17.07 23.01 -9.74
C ASN A 121 -16.83 22.44 -11.17
N LEU A 122 -16.64 21.13 -11.28
CA LEU A 122 -16.57 20.44 -12.57
C LEU A 122 -17.99 20.39 -13.15
N SER A 123 -18.22 21.19 -14.19
CA SER A 123 -19.36 21.21 -15.13
C SER A 123 -20.42 20.13 -14.87
N GLU A 124 -21.66 20.54 -14.61
CA GLU A 124 -22.87 19.70 -14.43
C GLU A 124 -22.98 18.53 -15.44
N SER A 125 -22.33 18.63 -16.60
CA SER A 125 -22.25 17.58 -17.62
C SER A 125 -21.63 16.24 -17.17
N MET A 126 -20.75 16.23 -16.15
CA MET A 126 -20.12 14.99 -15.65
C MET A 126 -20.95 14.30 -14.56
N VAL A 127 -21.83 15.05 -13.88
CA VAL A 127 -22.70 14.54 -12.82
C VAL A 127 -23.84 13.71 -13.42
N ASN A 128 -24.40 14.15 -14.56
CA ASN A 128 -25.49 13.45 -15.23
C ASN A 128 -25.07 12.17 -15.98
N SER A 129 -23.77 11.90 -16.13
CA SER A 129 -23.27 10.66 -16.74
C SER A 129 -23.05 9.51 -15.74
N LEU A 130 -23.29 9.75 -14.45
CA LEU A 130 -23.07 8.80 -13.36
C LEU A 130 -24.36 8.36 -12.63
N GLU A 131 -25.51 8.99 -12.93
CA GLU A 131 -26.85 8.46 -12.62
C GLU A 131 -27.30 7.45 -13.69
#